data_AF-A0A923TK50-F1
#
_entry.id   AF-A0A923TK50-F1
#
_cell.length_a   1.000
_cell.length_b   1.000
_cell.length_c   1.000
_cell.angle_alpha   90.00
_cell.angle_beta   90.00
_cell.angle_gamma   90.00
#
_symmetry.space_group_name_H-M   'P 1'
#
loop_
_entity.id
_entity.type
_entity.pdbx_description
1 polymer ?
#
loop_
_entity_poly.entity_id
_entity_poly.type
_entity_poly.pdbx_seq_one_letter_code
_entity_poly.pdbx_strand_id
1 'polypeptide(L)'
;MKVFYDGEFSTTAPQLGLVSIGAVREDGREFYGVSTEFDPTTAHPWVKQHVLPQLPPLGDPAWMSREQLRAGLLDLMGDDPELWAWYGGYDHVAL
;
A
#
# COMPACT_ATOMS: atom_id res chain seq x y z
N MET A 1 -0.90 -6.80 -18.81
CA MET A 1 -1.20 -7.72 -17.68
C MET A 1 -1.90 -6.90 -16.62
N LYS A 2 -3.08 -7.29 -16.13
CA LYS A 2 -3.79 -6.52 -15.11
C LYS A 2 -3.19 -6.69 -13.72
N VAL A 3 -3.09 -5.60 -12.99
CA VAL A 3 -2.72 -5.54 -11.58
C VAL A 3 -3.82 -4.79 -10.83
N PHE A 4 -4.45 -5.48 -9.88
CA PHE A 4 -5.48 -4.94 -9.00
C PHE A 4 -4.81 -4.54 -7.69
N TYR A 5 -5.00 -3.30 -7.24
CA TYR A 5 -4.31 -2.79 -6.06
C TYR A 5 -5.23 -1.94 -5.17
N ASP A 6 -4.84 -1.85 -3.91
CA ASP A 6 -5.53 -1.10 -2.85
C ASP A 6 -4.49 -0.60 -1.84
N GLY A 7 -4.69 0.63 -1.34
CA GLY A 7 -3.80 1.27 -0.38
C GLY A 7 -4.52 1.74 0.87
N GLU A 8 -3.82 1.68 1.99
CA GLU A 8 -4.27 2.25 3.26
C GLU A 8 -3.43 3.46 3.62
N PHE A 9 -4.04 4.47 4.25
CA PHE A 9 -3.40 5.76 4.50
C PHE A 9 -3.67 6.29 5.91
N SER A 10 -2.65 6.82 6.58
CA SER A 10 -2.78 7.47 7.89
C SER A 10 -3.37 8.87 7.76
N THR A 11 -2.98 9.57 6.70
CA THR A 11 -3.47 10.89 6.31
C THR A 11 -3.78 10.92 4.81
N THR A 12 -4.74 11.76 4.41
CA THR A 12 -5.02 12.07 3.01
C THR A 12 -4.63 13.54 2.70
N ALA A 13 -5.26 14.20 1.73
CA ALA A 13 -4.86 15.54 1.29
C ALA A 13 -4.62 16.53 2.46
N PRO A 14 -3.55 17.35 2.41
CA PRO A 14 -2.65 17.57 1.27
C PRO A 14 -1.47 16.58 1.15
N GLN A 15 -1.27 15.70 2.14
CA GLN A 15 -0.11 14.80 2.21
C GLN A 15 -0.55 13.38 2.54
N LEU A 16 -0.36 12.47 1.59
CA LEU A 16 -0.71 11.06 1.75
C LEU A 16 0.34 10.34 2.60
N GLY A 17 -0.08 9.89 3.79
CA GLY A 17 0.71 9.02 4.64
C GLY A 17 0.43 7.56 4.30
N LEU A 18 1.13 6.99 3.30
CA LEU A 18 0.95 5.58 2.90
C LEU A 18 1.27 4.64 4.07
N VAL A 19 0.27 3.88 4.54
CA VAL A 19 0.40 2.86 5.58
C VAL A 19 0.78 1.52 4.97
N SER A 20 -0.02 1.01 4.05
CA SER A 20 0.24 -0.26 3.36
C SER A 20 -0.29 -0.25 1.93
N ILE A 21 0.22 -1.14 1.11
CA ILE A 21 -0.29 -1.37 -0.24
C ILE A 21 -0.32 -2.88 -0.54
N GLY A 22 -1.46 -3.34 -1.06
CA GLY A 22 -1.63 -4.69 -1.58
C GLY A 22 -1.82 -4.63 -3.09
N ALA A 23 -1.23 -5.59 -3.81
CA ALA A 23 -1.40 -5.72 -5.24
C ALA A 23 -1.46 -7.19 -5.67
N VAL A 24 -2.40 -7.50 -6.55
CA VAL A 24 -2.62 -8.84 -7.11
C VAL A 24 -2.62 -8.75 -8.62
N ARG A 25 -1.78 -9.53 -9.26
CA ARG A 25 -1.68 -9.61 -10.72
C ARG A 25 -2.62 -10.67 -11.26
N GLU A 26 -3.10 -10.52 -12.50
CA GLU A 26 -4.08 -11.43 -13.11
C GLU A 26 -3.63 -12.90 -13.21
N ASP A 27 -2.33 -13.18 -13.12
CA ASP A 27 -1.75 -14.52 -13.08
C ASP A 27 -1.65 -15.11 -11.66
N GLY A 28 -2.14 -14.40 -10.64
CA GLY A 28 -2.18 -14.84 -9.25
C GLY A 28 -0.94 -14.50 -8.44
N ARG A 29 0.04 -13.77 -8.98
CA ARG A 29 1.14 -13.24 -8.16
C ARG A 29 0.65 -12.10 -7.26
N GLU A 30 1.08 -12.13 -6.01
CA GLU A 30 0.67 -11.18 -4.98
C GLU A 30 1.87 -10.42 -4.42
N PHE A 31 1.63 -9.18 -4.03
CA PHE A 31 2.55 -8.36 -3.24
C PHE A 31 1.76 -7.68 -2.13
N TYR A 32 2.33 -7.66 -0.93
CA TYR A 32 1.82 -6.87 0.18
C TYR A 32 3.00 -6.27 0.93
N GLY A 33 2.88 -5.00 1.31
CA GLY A 33 3.87 -4.34 2.14
C GLY A 33 3.28 -3.21 2.97
N VAL A 34 3.89 -2.99 4.13
CA VAL A 34 3.57 -1.94 5.09
C VAL A 34 4.75 -0.97 5.14
N SER A 35 4.49 0.31 4.95
CA SER A 35 5.51 1.35 5.00
C SER A 35 6.04 1.51 6.42
N THR A 36 7.36 1.55 6.59
CA THR A 36 7.99 1.93 7.86
C THR A 36 8.06 3.44 8.06
N GLU A 37 7.57 4.24 7.10
CA GLU A 37 7.80 5.68 7.03
C GLU A 37 6.56 6.53 7.39
N PHE A 38 5.40 5.92 7.62
CA PHE A 38 4.23 6.67 8.09
C PHE A 38 4.27 6.89 9.61
N ASP A 39 3.70 8.01 10.06
CA ASP A 39 3.52 8.28 11.48
C ASP A 39 2.14 7.75 11.95
N PRO A 40 2.08 6.68 12.78
CA PRO A 40 0.80 6.16 13.28
C PRO A 40 0.12 7.10 14.28
N THR A 41 0.86 8.05 14.88
CA THR A 41 0.31 8.97 15.89
C THR A 41 -0.58 10.05 15.26
N THR A 42 -0.29 10.42 14.01
CA THR A 42 -1.07 11.40 13.23
C THR A 42 -2.27 10.80 12.52
N ALA A 43 -2.41 9.47 12.53
CA ALA A 43 -3.50 8.78 11.85
C ALA A 43 -4.88 9.20 12.36
N HIS A 44 -5.85 9.32 11.43
CA HIS A 44 -7.23 9.60 11.77
C HIS A 44 -7.81 8.54 12.74
N PRO A 45 -8.70 8.90 13.69
CA PRO A 45 -9.26 7.93 14.65
C PRO A 45 -9.88 6.69 14.00
N TRP A 46 -10.53 6.84 12.85
CA TRP A 46 -11.07 5.71 12.08
C TRP A 46 -9.96 4.74 11.64
N VAL A 47 -8.83 5.25 11.14
CA VAL A 47 -7.68 4.43 10.72
C VAL A 47 -7.08 3.70 11.93
N LYS A 48 -6.95 4.38 13.06
CA LYS A 48 -6.47 3.77 14.32
C LYS A 48 -7.35 2.62 14.79
N GLN A 49 -8.66 2.70 14.55
CA GLN A 49 -9.62 1.68 14.96
C GLN A 49 -9.74 0.53 13.95
N HIS A 50 -9.64 0.81 12.65
CA HIS A 50 -10.03 -0.13 11.60
C HIS A 50 -8.86 -0.64 10.75
N VAL A 51 -7.75 0.09 10.66
CA VAL A 51 -6.62 -0.27 9.80
C VAL A 51 -5.43 -0.75 10.63
N LEU A 52 -4.94 0.09 11.56
CA LEU A 52 -3.71 -0.21 12.31
C LEU A 52 -3.75 -1.55 13.07
N PRO A 53 -4.88 -1.99 13.67
CA PRO A 53 -4.95 -3.28 14.34
C PRO A 53 -4.87 -4.50 13.41
N GLN A 54 -5.04 -4.31 12.10
CA GLN A 54 -4.96 -5.38 11.10
C GLN A 54 -3.56 -5.55 10.50
N LEU A 55 -2.61 -4.67 10.85
CA LEU A 55 -1.26 -4.76 10.35
C LEU A 55 -0.52 -5.99 10.92
N PRO A 56 0.45 -6.56 10.18
CA PRO A 56 1.30 -7.61 10.68
C PRO A 56 2.06 -7.20 11.95
N PRO A 57 2.47 -8.15 12.81
CA PRO A 57 3.32 -7.86 13.96
C PRO A 57 4.59 -7.10 13.57
N LEU A 58 5.10 -6.26 14.49
CA LEU A 58 6.38 -5.58 14.28
C LEU A 58 7.50 -6.61 14.09
N GLY A 59 8.33 -6.40 13.06
CA GLY A 59 9.40 -7.33 12.67
C GLY A 59 9.00 -8.33 11.59
N ASP A 60 7.73 -8.37 11.17
CA ASP A 60 7.31 -9.09 9.98
C ASP A 60 8.01 -8.54 8.71
N PRO A 61 8.46 -9.39 7.77
CA PRO A 61 9.13 -8.95 6.55
C PRO A 61 8.26 -8.07 5.63
N ALA A 62 6.94 -8.02 5.83
CA ALA A 62 6.06 -7.08 5.13
C ALA A 62 6.36 -5.61 5.47
N TRP A 63 6.98 -5.33 6.62
CA TRP A 63 7.43 -3.98 6.96
C TRP A 63 8.64 -3.57 6.12
N MET A 64 8.48 -2.56 5.28
CA MET A 64 9.43 -2.15 4.26
C MET A 64 9.58 -0.63 4.17
N SER A 65 10.76 -0.16 3.76
CA SER A 65 10.91 1.25 3.34
C SER A 65 10.12 1.50 2.06
N ARG A 66 9.83 2.78 1.75
CA ARG A 66 9.19 3.15 0.48
C ARG A 66 10.03 2.75 -0.73
N GLU A 67 11.35 2.73 -0.61
CA GLU A 67 12.24 2.25 -1.66
C GLU A 67 12.05 0.75 -1.93
N GLN A 68 11.94 -0.06 -0.88
CA GLN A 68 11.67 -1.49 -0.97
C GLN A 68 10.25 -1.77 -1.52
N LEU A 69 9.24 -1.03 -1.07
CA LEU A 69 7.88 -1.11 -1.61
C LEU A 69 7.88 -0.81 -3.12
N ARG A 70 8.54 0.26 -3.55
CA ARG A 70 8.69 0.61 -4.97
C ARG A 70 9.34 -0.51 -5.76
N ALA A 71 10.43 -1.08 -5.27
CA ALA A 71 11.12 -2.17 -5.95
C ALA A 71 10.24 -3.43 -6.09
N GLY A 72 9.52 -3.80 -5.02
CA GLY A 72 8.61 -4.95 -5.04
C GLY A 72 7.40 -4.77 -5.95
N LEU A 73 6.81 -3.57 -5.97
CA LEU A 73 5.72 -3.23 -6.89
C LEU A 73 6.18 -3.25 -8.35
N LEU A 74 7.37 -2.73 -8.66
CA LEU A 74 7.92 -2.78 -10.01
C LEU A 74 8.21 -4.22 -10.48
N ASP A 75 8.75 -5.08 -9.60
CA ASP A 75 8.93 -6.51 -9.90
C ASP A 75 7.59 -7.24 -10.13
N LEU A 76 6.57 -6.90 -9.34
CA LEU A 76 5.23 -7.44 -9.53
C LEU A 76 4.61 -6.92 -10.83
N MET A 77 4.70 -5.64 -11.15
CA MET A 77 3.98 -5.06 -12.28
C MET A 77 4.55 -5.50 -13.64
N GLY A 78 5.86 -5.61 -13.75
CA GLY A 78 6.53 -5.86 -15.04
C GLY A 78 6.29 -4.72 -16.04
N ASP A 79 6.46 -5.04 -17.32
CA ASP A 79 6.31 -4.06 -18.40
C ASP A 79 4.84 -3.85 -18.81
N ASP A 80 4.47 -2.59 -19.00
CA ASP A 80 3.16 -2.13 -19.49
C ASP A 80 1.94 -2.75 -18.74
N PRO A 81 1.83 -2.56 -17.41
CA PRO A 81 0.73 -3.08 -16.62
C PRO A 81 -0.57 -2.28 -16.88
N GLU A 82 -1.71 -2.98 -16.81
CA GLU A 82 -3.01 -2.32 -16.65
C GLU A 82 -3.32 -2.21 -15.15
N LEU A 83 -3.34 -0.99 -14.61
CA LEU A 83 -3.56 -0.75 -13.19
C LEU A 83 -5.04 -0.53 -12.88
N TRP A 84 -5.60 -1.34 -11.98
CA TRP A 84 -7.02 -1.31 -11.59
C TRP A 84 -7.17 -1.13 -10.09
N ALA A 85 -7.98 -0.15 -9.68
CA ALA A 85 -8.34 0.07 -8.28
C ALA A 85 -9.81 0.50 -8.18
N TRP A 86 -10.47 0.17 -7.07
CA TRP A 86 -11.87 0.51 -6.83
C TRP A 86 -11.98 1.86 -6.10
N TYR A 87 -12.60 2.86 -6.73
CA TYR A 87 -12.57 4.26 -6.23
C TYR A 87 -11.13 4.79 -5.97
N GLY A 88 -10.16 4.33 -6.76
CA GLY A 88 -8.72 4.47 -6.48
C GLY A 88 -8.10 5.85 -6.75
N GLY A 89 -8.82 6.95 -6.53
CA GLY A 89 -8.31 8.29 -6.80
C GLY A 89 -7.08 8.64 -5.96
N TYR A 90 -7.14 8.36 -4.66
CA TYR A 90 -5.99 8.57 -3.75
C TYR A 90 -4.96 7.46 -3.87
N ASP A 91 -5.40 6.22 -4.09
CA ASP A 91 -4.56 5.05 -4.32
C ASP A 91 -3.61 5.26 -5.50
N HIS A 92 -4.12 5.80 -6.60
CA HIS A 92 -3.31 6.10 -7.79
C HIS A 92 -2.29 7.22 -7.57
N VAL A 93 -2.56 8.17 -6.67
CA VAL A 93 -1.58 9.22 -6.31
C VAL A 93 -0.52 8.67 -5.36
N ALA A 94 -0.87 7.69 -4.53
CA ALA A 94 0.03 7.12 -3.54
C ALA A 94 1.00 6.07 -4.11
N LEU A 95 0.55 5.34 -5.14
CA LEU A 95 1.31 4.34 -5.89
C LEU A 95 2.53 4.95 -6.60
#